data_AF-A0A528IMV5-F1
#
_entry.id   AF-A0A528IMV5-F1
#
_cell.length_a   1.000
_cell.length_b   1.000
_cell.length_c   1.000
_cell.angle_alpha   90.00
_cell.angle_beta   90.00
_cell.angle_gamma   90.00
#
_symmetry.space_group_name_H-M   'P 1'
#
loop_
_entity.id
_entity.type
_entity.pdbx_description
1 polymer ?
#
loop_
_entity_poly.entity_id
_entity_poly.type
_entity_poly.pdbx_seq_one_letter_code
_entity_poly.pdbx_strand_id
1 'polypeptide(L)' 'MALSRERLRAAYKDACRMEIEALKPGNVHLFADGHGMSAAQFMTSAEVSSVPLTDPRLPVGRRMLEAV' A
#
# COMPACT_ATOMS: atom_id res chain seq x y z
N MET A 1 13.90 -0.52 -20.13
CA MET A 1 14.56 -0.17 -18.85
C MET A 1 13.71 -0.68 -17.70
N ALA A 2 14.29 -1.42 -16.75
CA ALA A 2 13.57 -1.82 -15.54
C ALA A 2 13.50 -0.64 -14.56
N LEU A 3 12.35 -0.45 -13.89
CA LEU A 3 12.21 0.53 -12.81
C LEU A 3 13.06 0.09 -11.61
N SER A 4 13.69 1.05 -10.91
CA SER A 4 14.39 0.74 -9.66
C SER A 4 13.39 0.32 -8.57
N ARG A 5 13.83 -0.53 -7.64
CA ARG A 5 13.01 -0.93 -6.48
C ARG A 5 12.48 0.27 -5.72
N GLU A 6 13.33 1.28 -5.53
CA GLU A 6 12.95 2.52 -4.84
C GLU A 6 11.82 3.26 -5.56
N ARG A 7 11.89 3.38 -6.90
CA ARG A 7 10.83 3.98 -7.69
C ARG A 7 9.53 3.19 -7.64
N LEU A 8 9.61 1.85 -7.67
CA LEU A 8 8.43 0.99 -7.52
C LEU A 8 7.79 1.16 -6.13
N ARG A 9 8.62 1.23 -5.09
CA ARG A 9 8.16 1.42 -3.71
C ARG A 9 7.52 2.79 -3.50
N ALA A 10 8.12 3.85 -4.06
CA ALA A 10 7.53 5.18 -4.04
C ALA A 10 6.18 5.20 -4.76
N ALA A 11 6.12 4.67 -5.99
CA ALA A 11 4.88 4.62 -6.77
C ALA A 11 3.76 3.83 -6.08
N TYR A 12 4.09 2.70 -5.43
CA TYR A 12 3.13 1.94 -4.63
C TYR A 12 2.55 2.77 -3.48
N LYS A 13 3.41 3.41 -2.69
CA LYS A 13 2.97 4.26 -1.57
C LYS A 13 2.19 5.48 -2.03
N ASP A 14 2.58 6.08 -3.15
CA ASP A 14 1.85 7.19 -3.76
C ASP A 14 0.47 6.75 -4.23
N ALA A 15 0.34 5.56 -4.82
CA ALA A 15 -0.94 4.99 -5.19
C ALA A 15 -1.86 4.76 -3.98
N CYS A 16 -1.33 4.20 -2.88
CA CYS A 16 -2.07 4.05 -1.63
C CYS A 16 -2.49 5.40 -1.04
N ARG A 17 -1.63 6.42 -1.07
CA ARG A 17 -1.97 7.77 -0.63
C ARG A 17 -3.11 8.37 -1.46
N MET A 18 -3.02 8.28 -2.80
CA MET A 18 -4.10 8.76 -3.67
C MET A 18 -5.41 8.01 -3.43
N GLU A 19 -5.35 6.72 -3.09
CA GLU A 19 -6.53 5.92 -2.76
C GLU A 19 -7.22 6.45 -1.49
N ILE A 20 -6.48 6.71 -0.41
CA ILE A 20 -7.08 7.17 0.85
C ILE A 20 -7.55 8.64 0.80
N GLU A 21 -6.92 9.45 -0.05
CA GLU A 21 -7.31 10.85 -0.30
C GLU A 21 -8.57 10.94 -1.16
N ALA A 22 -8.86 9.93 -1.98
CA ALA A 22 -10.06 9.89 -2.80
C ALA A 22 -11.32 9.71 -1.93
N LEU A 23 -12.36 10.51 -2.20
CA LEU A 23 -13.64 10.36 -1.53
C LEU A 23 -14.35 9.10 -2.03
N LYS A 24 -14.58 8.15 -1.10
CA LYS A 24 -15.22 6.86 -1.38
C LYS A 24 -16.21 6.47 -0.27
N PRO A 25 -17.48 6.91 -0.36
CA PRO A 25 -18.49 6.60 0.64
C PRO A 25 -18.59 5.09 0.91
N GLY A 26 -18.62 4.70 2.19
CA GLY A 26 -18.67 3.30 2.62
C GLY A 26 -17.30 2.59 2.73
N ASN A 27 -16.23 3.19 2.21
CA ASN A 27 -14.86 2.71 2.38
C ASN A 27 -14.07 3.62 3.35
N VAL A 28 -12.97 3.10 3.90
CA VAL A 28 -12.03 3.91 4.68
C VAL A 28 -11.48 5.04 3.81
N HIS A 29 -11.39 6.28 4.28
CA HIS A 29 -10.76 7.39 3.57
C HIS A 29 -10.40 8.49 4.57
N LEU A 30 -9.79 9.60 4.12
CA LEU A 30 -9.31 10.66 5.01
C LEU A 30 -10.37 11.22 5.99
N PHE A 31 -11.65 11.19 5.59
CA PHE A 31 -12.74 11.82 6.34
C PHE A 31 -13.59 10.83 7.16
N ALA A 32 -13.46 9.52 6.94
CA ALA A 32 -14.19 8.52 7.71
C ALA A 32 -13.48 7.16 7.70
N ASP A 33 -13.53 6.47 8.84
CA ASP A 33 -13.13 5.08 8.97
C ASP A 33 -14.07 4.16 8.16
N GLY A 34 -13.60 2.96 7.80
CA GLY A 34 -14.40 1.98 7.08
C GLY A 34 -14.00 0.55 7.43
N HIS A 35 -15.00 -0.33 7.61
CA HIS A 35 -14.80 -1.77 7.90
C HIS A 35 -13.84 -2.07 9.06
N GLY A 36 -13.84 -1.26 10.12
CA GLY A 36 -12.96 -1.43 11.29
C GLY A 36 -11.51 -1.00 11.05
N MET A 37 -11.25 -0.23 10.00
CA MET A 37 -9.94 0.31 9.66
C MET A 37 -9.99 1.84 9.63
N SER A 38 -8.98 2.49 10.22
CA SER A 38 -8.73 3.93 10.11
C SER A 38 -7.77 4.26 8.97
N ALA A 39 -7.80 5.52 8.52
CA ALA A 39 -6.85 6.02 7.53
C ALA A 39 -5.38 5.84 7.98
N ALA A 40 -5.10 5.98 9.28
CA ALA A 40 -3.75 5.76 9.81
C ALA A 40 -3.31 4.28 9.72
N GLN A 41 -4.23 3.35 9.99
CA GLN A 41 -3.97 1.91 9.83
C GLN A 41 -3.75 1.56 8.35
N PHE A 42 -4.53 2.13 7.44
CA PHE A 42 -4.34 1.96 6.00
C PHE A 42 -2.95 2.45 5.55
N MET A 43 -2.54 3.66 5.96
CA MET A 43 -1.23 4.20 5.60
C MET A 43 -0.08 3.40 6.22
N THR A 44 -0.26 2.87 7.44
CA THR A 44 0.71 1.97 8.06
C THR A 44 0.85 0.69 7.24
N SER A 45 -0.28 0.10 6.83
CA SER A 45 -0.31 -1.08 5.94
C SER A 45 0.43 -0.83 4.63
N ALA A 46 0.22 0.33 4.01
CA ALA A 46 0.93 0.72 2.80
C ALA A 46 2.45 0.83 3.00
N GLU A 47 2.94 1.39 4.11
CA GLU A 47 4.39 1.47 4.35
C GLU A 47 5.00 0.08 4.54
N VAL A 48 4.43 -0.76 5.41
CA VAL A 48 5.00 -2.07 5.75
C VAL A 48 4.98 -3.03 4.57
N SER A 49 3.86 -3.10 3.84
CA SER A 49 3.69 -3.98 2.68
C SER A 49 4.53 -3.55 1.46
N SER A 50 4.88 -2.26 1.36
CA SER A 50 5.70 -1.75 0.24
C SER A 50 7.06 -2.43 0.12
N VAL A 51 7.62 -2.90 1.24
CA VAL A 51 8.95 -3.52 1.29
C VAL A 51 8.96 -4.90 0.60
N PRO A 52 8.16 -5.89 1.03
CA PRO A 52 8.09 -7.20 0.38
C PRO A 52 7.48 -7.15 -1.01
N LEU A 53 6.45 -6.32 -1.26
CA LEU A 53 5.78 -6.23 -2.56
C LEU A 53 6.71 -5.77 -3.70
N THR A 54 7.75 -5.02 -3.35
CA THR A 54 8.72 -4.48 -4.32
C THR A 54 10.05 -5.22 -4.32
N ASP A 55 10.22 -6.31 -3.54
CA ASP A 55 11.48 -7.05 -3.49
C ASP A 55 11.66 -7.93 -4.75
N PRO A 56 12.61 -7.60 -5.64
CA PRO A 56 12.79 -8.37 -6.88
C PRO A 56 13.34 -9.78 -6.62
N ARG A 57 13.88 -10.06 -5.43
CA ARG A 57 14.47 -11.35 -5.06
C ARG A 57 13.42 -12.37 -4.66
N LEU A 58 12.21 -11.92 -4.32
CA LEU A 58 11.12 -12.80 -3.90
C LEU A 58 10.23 -13.17 -5.10
N PRO A 59 9.78 -14.43 -5.21
CA PRO A 59 8.69 -14.79 -6.12
C PRO A 59 7.37 -14.17 -5.64
N VAL A 60 6.42 -13.97 -6.55
CA VAL A 60 5.17 -13.24 -6.28
C VAL A 60 4.43 -13.78 -5.04
N GLY A 61 4.32 -15.09 -4.87
CA GLY A 61 3.64 -15.70 -3.71
C GLY A 61 4.30 -15.34 -2.38
N ARG A 62 5.65 -15.27 -2.34
CA ARG A 62 6.38 -14.85 -1.14
C ARG A 62 6.23 -13.37 -0.86
N ARG A 63 6.16 -12.52 -1.90
CA ARG A 63 5.88 -11.09 -1.72
C ARG A 63 4.54 -10.86 -1.05
N MET A 64 3.51 -11.62 -1.43
CA MET A 64 2.19 -11.52 -0.82
C MET A 64 2.19 -12.02 0.62
N LEU A 65 2.83 -13.18 0.87
CA LEU A 65 2.91 -13.76 2.23
C LEU A 65 3.65 -12.83 3.20
N GLU A 66 4.74 -12.21 2.78
CA GLU A 66 5.55 -11.34 3.64
C GLU A 66 4.93 -9.94 3.83
N ALA A 67 3.86 -9.61 3.09
CA ALA A 67 3.16 -8.32 3.15
C ALA A 67 1.94 -8.28 4.08
N VAL A 68 1.64 -9.38 4.78
CA VAL A 68 0.47 -9.56 5.67
C VAL A 68 0.91 -9.73 7.12
#